data_AF-A0A4R6Z7E8-F1
#
_entry.id   AF-A0A4R6Z7E8-F1
#
_cell.length_a   1.000
_cell.length_b   1.000
_cell.length_c   1.000
_cell.angle_alpha   90.00
_cell.angle_beta   90.00
_cell.angle_gamma   90.00
#
_symmetry.space_group_name_H-M   'P 1'
#
loop_
_entity.id
_entity.type
_entity.pdbx_description
1 polymer ?
#
loop_
_entity_poly.entity_id
_entity_poly.type
_entity_poly.pdbx_seq_one_letter_code
_entity_poly.pdbx_strand_id
1 'polypeptide(L)'
;MKPSAIHALSYLDSQDIVRWFGTEMALSEGQQARIWNEAEARWQVECGPAVWTHPSVPFLQLTHIEVQLRNGAQARLLSQLDDGSGYYGLYLVEIDKAAEPGNEEPGSIFRTRELAELPVGPATTAILRQNGPNAVIEACIRVGRHEIRLLAAEVYDRATGVFDIVEGDESILLQLDGARPGHLPQQTASSPAASGERSYP
;
A
#
# COMPACT_ATOMS: atom_id res chain seq x y z
N MET A 1 17.76 2.56 -12.19
CA MET A 1 18.38 1.25 -11.92
C MET A 1 17.47 0.22 -12.56
N LYS A 2 17.97 -0.68 -13.43
CA LYS A 2 17.12 -1.67 -14.10
C LYS A 2 16.86 -2.83 -13.13
N PRO A 3 15.63 -3.32 -12.99
CA PRO A 3 15.37 -4.51 -12.18
C PRO A 3 16.16 -5.71 -12.69
N SER A 4 16.73 -6.48 -11.77
CA SER A 4 17.70 -7.55 -12.04
C SER A 4 17.03 -8.81 -12.58
N ALA A 5 15.80 -9.10 -12.14
CA ALA A 5 14.95 -10.18 -12.62
C ALA A 5 13.47 -9.88 -12.33
N ILE A 6 12.57 -10.36 -13.19
CA ILE A 6 11.12 -10.40 -12.94
C ILE A 6 10.78 -11.81 -12.44
N HIS A 7 10.00 -11.90 -11.38
CA HIS A 7 9.56 -13.14 -10.75
C HIS A 7 8.04 -13.26 -10.77
N ALA A 8 7.56 -14.51 -10.83
CA ALA A 8 6.19 -14.81 -10.44
C ALA A 8 6.01 -14.54 -8.94
N LEU A 9 4.78 -14.20 -8.51
CA LEU A 9 4.50 -13.95 -7.10
C LEU A 9 4.81 -15.18 -6.21
N SER A 10 4.70 -16.39 -6.77
CA SER A 10 5.07 -17.66 -6.12
C SER A 10 6.56 -17.77 -5.76
N TYR A 11 7.41 -16.84 -6.22
CA TYR A 11 8.77 -16.70 -5.69
C TYR A 11 8.78 -16.51 -4.16
N LEU A 12 7.74 -15.91 -3.59
CA LEU A 12 7.61 -15.73 -2.14
C LEU A 12 7.21 -17.02 -1.41
N ASP A 13 6.82 -18.09 -2.12
CA ASP A 13 6.42 -19.34 -1.49
C ASP A 13 7.57 -19.95 -0.67
N SER A 14 7.28 -20.27 0.58
CA SER A 14 8.23 -20.77 1.58
C SER A 14 9.38 -19.82 1.92
N GLN A 15 9.38 -18.58 1.40
CA GLN A 15 10.34 -17.56 1.81
C GLN A 15 9.94 -16.98 3.16
N ASP A 16 10.92 -16.73 4.02
CA ASP A 16 10.70 -16.09 5.31
C ASP A 16 10.81 -14.57 5.17
N ILE A 17 9.67 -13.89 5.17
CA ILE A 17 9.57 -12.44 5.06
C ILE A 17 9.87 -11.83 6.43
N VAL A 18 10.80 -10.87 6.48
CA VAL A 18 11.21 -10.23 7.74
C VAL A 18 10.77 -8.78 7.87
N ARG A 19 10.56 -8.07 6.75
CA ARG A 19 10.09 -6.67 6.74
C ARG A 19 9.29 -6.36 5.48
N TRP A 20 8.39 -5.39 5.63
CA TRP A 20 7.56 -4.84 4.57
C TRP A 20 7.73 -3.33 4.51
N PHE A 21 7.89 -2.78 3.32
CA PHE A 21 7.85 -1.35 3.09
C PHE A 21 6.86 -1.04 1.98
N GLY A 22 6.38 0.19 1.95
CA GLY A 22 5.56 0.64 0.85
C GLY A 22 5.55 2.14 0.72
N THR A 23 5.30 2.60 -0.49
CA THR A 23 4.97 3.99 -0.78
C THR A 23 3.46 4.11 -0.87
N GLU A 24 2.86 4.61 0.20
CA GLU A 24 1.43 4.90 0.24
C GLU A 24 1.10 6.11 -0.63
N MET A 25 -0.08 6.07 -1.24
CA MET A 25 -0.69 7.19 -1.93
C MET A 25 -1.95 7.62 -1.19
N ALA A 26 -2.08 8.92 -0.92
CA ALA A 26 -3.27 9.50 -0.34
C ALA A 26 -4.46 9.42 -1.31
N LEU A 27 -5.67 9.38 -0.74
CA LEU A 27 -6.91 9.47 -1.49
C LEU A 27 -7.21 10.95 -1.79
N SER A 28 -7.72 11.26 -2.96
CA SER A 28 -8.28 12.59 -3.24
C SER A 28 -9.74 12.60 -2.80
N GLU A 29 -10.10 13.31 -1.73
CA GLU A 29 -11.49 13.46 -1.29
C GLU A 29 -12.05 14.81 -1.75
N GLY A 30 -13.13 14.81 -2.52
CA GLY A 30 -13.83 16.00 -2.99
C GLY A 30 -13.95 16.08 -4.52
N GLN A 31 -14.92 16.87 -5.00
CA GLN A 31 -15.11 17.08 -6.43
C GLN A 31 -13.89 17.76 -7.07
N GLN A 32 -13.44 17.24 -8.21
CA GLN A 32 -12.61 17.99 -9.13
C GLN A 32 -13.42 19.17 -9.68
N ALA A 33 -13.18 20.37 -9.13
CA ALA A 33 -13.80 21.58 -9.63
C ALA A 33 -12.93 22.15 -10.76
N ARG A 34 -13.51 22.32 -11.94
CA ARG A 34 -12.88 23.14 -12.99
C ARG A 34 -13.14 24.60 -12.70
N ILE A 35 -12.10 25.30 -12.25
CA ILE A 35 -12.16 26.72 -11.92
C ILE A 35 -11.38 27.49 -12.97
N TRP A 36 -11.97 28.55 -13.49
CA TRP A 36 -11.25 29.45 -14.39
C TRP A 36 -10.26 30.28 -13.57
N ASN A 37 -8.96 30.14 -13.84
CA ASN A 37 -7.94 30.99 -13.25
C ASN A 37 -7.74 32.21 -14.15
N GLU A 38 -8.19 33.39 -13.70
CA GLU A 38 -8.06 34.63 -14.46
C GLU A 38 -6.61 35.08 -14.66
N ALA A 39 -5.73 34.84 -13.68
CA ALA A 39 -4.32 35.26 -13.74
C ALA A 39 -3.52 34.45 -14.78
N GLU A 40 -3.87 33.18 -14.97
CA GLU A 40 -3.21 32.27 -15.91
C GLU A 40 -4.01 32.05 -17.20
N ALA A 41 -5.19 32.68 -17.33
CA ALA A 41 -6.13 32.55 -18.45
C ALA A 41 -6.36 31.09 -18.88
N ARG A 42 -6.48 30.18 -17.90
CA ARG A 42 -6.69 28.75 -18.13
C ARG A 42 -7.63 28.14 -17.10
N TRP A 43 -8.28 27.04 -17.49
CA TRP A 43 -8.99 26.18 -16.54
C TRP A 43 -7.99 25.46 -15.64
N GLN A 44 -8.15 25.58 -14.34
CA GLN A 44 -7.47 24.79 -13.32
C GLN A 44 -8.44 23.76 -12.75
N VAL A 45 -7.89 22.63 -12.30
CA VAL A 45 -8.65 21.63 -11.54
C VAL A 45 -8.26 21.80 -10.08
N GLU A 46 -9.20 22.23 -9.25
CA GLU A 46 -9.05 22.10 -7.80
C GLU A 46 -9.53 20.70 -7.40
N CYS A 47 -8.60 19.90 -6.86
CA CYS A 47 -8.93 18.67 -6.17
C CYS A 47 -9.24 19.00 -4.71
N GLY A 48 -10.18 18.28 -4.10
CA GLY A 48 -10.38 18.37 -2.66
C GLY A 48 -9.18 17.81 -1.88
N PRO A 49 -9.19 17.89 -0.53
CA PRO A 49 -8.04 17.55 0.28
C PRO A 49 -7.57 16.10 0.05
N ALA A 50 -6.25 15.92 0.02
CA ALA A 50 -5.65 14.61 0.09
C ALA A 50 -5.84 14.04 1.51
N VAL A 51 -6.49 12.89 1.62
CA VAL A 51 -6.72 12.20 2.89
C VAL A 51 -6.04 10.84 2.89
N TRP A 52 -5.35 10.52 3.98
CA TRP A 52 -4.65 9.25 4.10
C TRP A 52 -5.60 8.08 4.32
N THR A 53 -6.78 8.31 4.90
CA THR A 53 -7.74 7.25 5.27
C THR A 53 -9.17 7.73 5.08
N HIS A 54 -10.07 6.83 4.66
CA HIS A 54 -11.51 7.09 4.64
C HIS A 54 -12.29 5.84 5.09
N PRO A 55 -13.36 5.96 5.91
CA PRO A 55 -14.08 4.79 6.46
C PRO A 55 -14.67 3.82 5.43
N SER A 56 -15.00 4.30 4.22
CA SER A 56 -15.54 3.47 3.14
C SER A 56 -14.46 2.77 2.29
N VAL A 57 -13.17 3.05 2.53
CA VAL A 57 -12.05 2.51 1.76
C VAL A 57 -11.28 1.51 2.62
N PRO A 58 -11.59 0.20 2.54
CA PRO A 58 -11.00 -0.81 3.41
C PRO A 58 -9.63 -1.28 2.91
N PHE A 59 -8.87 -0.42 2.21
CA PHE A 59 -7.58 -0.73 1.60
C PHE A 59 -6.53 0.30 1.99
N LEU A 60 -5.27 -0.12 2.12
CA LEU A 60 -4.12 0.76 1.88
C LEU A 60 -3.93 0.87 0.37
N GLN A 61 -3.73 2.09 -0.13
CA GLN A 61 -3.35 2.33 -1.53
C GLN A 61 -1.87 2.63 -1.60
N LEU A 62 -1.15 1.86 -2.41
CA LEU A 62 0.31 1.87 -2.49
C LEU A 62 0.74 1.90 -3.96
N THR A 63 1.76 2.67 -4.31
CA THR A 63 2.34 2.59 -5.68
C THR A 63 3.23 1.36 -5.83
N HIS A 64 3.84 0.91 -4.72
CA HIS A 64 4.63 -0.31 -4.67
C HIS A 64 4.78 -0.81 -3.24
N ILE A 65 5.13 -2.09 -3.12
CA ILE A 65 5.45 -2.75 -1.85
C ILE A 65 6.81 -3.39 -1.99
N GLU A 66 7.68 -3.24 -1.00
CA GLU A 66 8.96 -3.93 -0.95
C GLU A 66 8.95 -4.95 0.18
N VAL A 67 9.54 -6.11 -0.10
CA VAL A 67 9.70 -7.20 0.85
C VAL A 67 11.16 -7.49 1.06
N GLN A 68 11.55 -7.60 2.32
CA GLN A 68 12.87 -8.10 2.70
C GLN A 68 12.72 -9.53 3.21
N LEU A 69 13.53 -10.44 2.67
CA LEU A 69 13.56 -11.84 3.05
C LEU A 69 14.71 -12.11 4.03
N ARG A 70 14.58 -13.17 4.85
CA ARG A 70 15.60 -13.55 5.85
C ARG A 70 16.97 -13.83 5.23
N ASN A 71 17.01 -14.34 4.00
CA ASN A 71 18.25 -14.62 3.27
C ASN A 71 18.94 -13.34 2.75
N GLY A 72 18.37 -12.16 3.00
CA GLY A 72 18.90 -10.87 2.56
C GLY A 72 18.40 -10.43 1.18
N ALA A 73 17.73 -11.30 0.43
CA ALA A 73 17.12 -10.94 -0.84
C ALA A 73 15.96 -9.95 -0.64
N GLN A 74 15.76 -9.11 -1.64
CA GLN A 74 14.77 -8.04 -1.60
C GLN A 74 14.01 -8.03 -2.92
N ALA A 75 12.70 -7.86 -2.82
CA ALA A 75 11.86 -7.78 -3.99
C ALA A 75 10.86 -6.64 -3.87
N ARG A 76 10.47 -6.07 -5.00
CA ARG A 76 9.45 -5.03 -5.10
C ARG A 76 8.27 -5.56 -5.90
N LEU A 77 7.10 -5.49 -5.31
CA LEU A 77 5.82 -5.68 -5.97
C LEU A 77 5.40 -4.35 -6.58
N LEU A 78 5.07 -4.40 -7.88
CA LEU A 78 4.63 -3.27 -8.69
C LEU A 78 3.31 -3.62 -9.35
N SER A 79 2.50 -2.62 -9.69
CA SER A 79 1.37 -2.77 -10.62
C SER A 79 1.75 -2.19 -11.97
N GLN A 80 1.48 -2.91 -13.05
CA GLN A 80 1.63 -2.44 -14.43
C GLN A 80 0.27 -2.05 -14.99
N LEU A 81 0.16 -0.82 -15.50
CA LEU A 81 -0.89 -0.39 -16.41
C LEU A 81 -0.69 -1.05 -17.78
N ASP A 82 -1.77 -1.32 -18.52
CA ASP A 82 -1.66 -1.81 -19.90
C ASP A 82 -0.89 -0.79 -20.77
N ASP A 83 0.32 -1.17 -21.15
CA ASP A 83 1.27 -0.38 -21.94
C ASP A 83 1.18 -0.67 -23.45
N GLY A 84 0.07 -1.30 -23.89
CA GLY A 84 -0.12 -1.78 -25.25
C GLY A 84 0.24 -3.25 -25.43
N SER A 85 0.64 -3.94 -24.36
CA SER A 85 0.80 -5.40 -24.31
C SER A 85 -0.53 -6.14 -24.21
N GLY A 86 -1.62 -5.46 -23.84
CA GLY A 86 -2.94 -6.04 -23.61
C GLY A 86 -3.09 -6.66 -22.22
N TYR A 87 -2.10 -6.51 -21.35
CA TYR A 87 -2.08 -7.07 -20.00
C TYR A 87 -1.80 -5.97 -18.97
N TYR A 88 -2.43 -6.10 -17.81
CA TYR A 88 -2.20 -5.27 -16.64
C TYR A 88 -2.18 -6.15 -15.40
N GLY A 89 -1.48 -5.72 -14.36
CA GLY A 89 -1.50 -6.42 -13.09
C GLY A 89 -0.21 -6.32 -12.29
N LEU A 90 -0.22 -7.02 -11.17
CA LEU A 90 0.89 -7.12 -10.24
C LEU A 90 2.00 -8.02 -10.79
N TYR A 91 3.24 -7.58 -10.59
CA TYR A 91 4.44 -8.37 -10.87
C TYR A 91 5.51 -8.08 -9.83
N LEU A 92 6.36 -9.06 -9.58
CA LEU A 92 7.43 -8.98 -8.60
C LEU A 92 8.77 -8.81 -9.31
N VAL A 93 9.60 -7.88 -8.85
CA VAL A 93 10.97 -7.69 -9.36
C VAL A 93 11.98 -7.78 -8.24
N GLU A 94 13.14 -8.37 -8.52
CA GLU A 94 14.28 -8.32 -7.61
C GLU A 94 14.88 -6.90 -7.59
N ILE A 95 15.24 -6.44 -6.39
CA ILE A 95 15.89 -5.14 -6.18
C ILE A 95 17.17 -5.32 -5.35
N ASP A 96 18.19 -4.52 -5.64
CA ASP A 96 19.47 -4.58 -4.92
C ASP A 96 19.32 -4.07 -3.47
N LYS A 97 18.46 -3.07 -3.29
CA LYS A 97 18.21 -2.44 -1.99
C LYS A 97 16.81 -1.82 -1.94
N ALA A 98 16.09 -2.12 -0.87
CA ALA A 98 14.84 -1.49 -0.47
C ALA A 98 15.07 0.00 -0.21
N ALA A 99 14.04 0.78 -0.52
CA ALA A 99 13.97 2.16 -0.14
C ALA A 99 14.07 2.27 1.39
N GLU A 100 14.92 3.16 1.87
CA GLU A 100 14.84 3.59 3.26
C GLU A 100 13.56 4.43 3.43
N PRO A 101 12.83 4.29 4.54
CA PRO A 101 11.74 5.21 4.86
C PRO A 101 12.22 6.66 4.75
N GLY A 102 11.52 7.44 3.93
CA GLY A 102 11.80 8.86 3.75
C GLY A 102 11.05 9.69 4.78
N ASN A 103 11.50 10.93 4.99
CA ASN A 103 10.68 11.91 5.68
C ASN A 103 9.48 12.27 4.79
N GLU A 104 8.30 12.45 5.39
CA GLU A 104 7.14 12.97 4.67
C GLU A 104 7.46 14.37 4.14
N GLU A 105 7.30 14.57 2.83
CA GLU A 105 7.46 15.88 2.20
C GLU A 105 6.16 16.69 2.35
N PRO A 106 6.18 17.91 2.93
CA PRO A 106 4.98 18.71 3.08
C PRO A 106 4.27 18.95 1.74
N GLY A 107 2.99 18.56 1.66
CA GLY A 107 2.18 18.69 0.45
C GLY A 107 2.29 17.53 -0.54
N SER A 108 3.12 16.53 -0.27
CA SER A 108 3.15 15.28 -1.06
C SER A 108 1.92 14.43 -0.78
N ILE A 109 1.37 13.80 -1.82
CA ILE A 109 0.35 12.75 -1.71
C ILE A 109 0.98 11.36 -1.51
N PHE A 110 2.31 11.28 -1.46
CA PHE A 110 3.07 10.05 -1.31
C PHE A 110 3.87 10.06 -0.02
N ARG A 111 3.90 8.91 0.66
CA ARG A 111 4.81 8.67 1.79
C ARG A 111 5.36 7.24 1.77
N THR A 112 6.65 7.11 1.99
CA THR A 112 7.31 5.80 2.10
C THR A 112 7.50 5.44 3.56
N ARG A 113 6.96 4.30 3.99
CA ARG A 113 7.09 3.83 5.36
C ARG A 113 7.26 2.32 5.46
N GLU A 114 7.74 1.87 6.61
CA GLU A 114 7.62 0.48 7.00
C GLU A 114 6.15 0.13 7.28
N LEU A 115 5.68 -0.99 6.74
CA LEU A 115 4.35 -1.55 6.97
C LEU A 115 4.41 -2.56 8.12
N ALA A 116 4.82 -2.08 9.31
CA ALA A 116 5.09 -2.91 10.48
C ALA A 116 3.85 -3.68 11.00
N GLU A 117 2.66 -3.27 10.58
CA GLU A 117 1.41 -3.95 10.86
C GLU A 117 1.19 -5.24 10.04
N LEU A 118 1.97 -5.46 8.98
CA LEU A 118 1.88 -6.68 8.17
C LEU A 118 2.63 -7.86 8.83
N PRO A 119 2.09 -9.09 8.72
CA PRO A 119 2.70 -10.26 9.33
C PRO A 119 4.05 -10.62 8.69
N VAL A 120 4.99 -11.11 9.51
CA VAL A 120 6.32 -11.59 9.09
C VAL A 120 6.44 -13.09 9.37
N GLY A 121 7.24 -13.80 8.58
CA GLY A 121 7.39 -15.25 8.64
C GLY A 121 7.36 -15.92 7.27
N PRO A 122 7.31 -17.27 7.24
CA PRO A 122 7.15 -18.05 6.02
C PRO A 122 5.85 -17.68 5.29
N ALA A 123 5.99 -17.34 4.01
CA ALA A 123 4.87 -16.96 3.16
C ALA A 123 4.38 -18.11 2.27
N THR A 124 3.09 -18.08 1.96
CA THR A 124 2.49 -18.87 0.88
C THR A 124 1.61 -17.96 0.06
N THR A 125 1.66 -18.09 -1.25
CA THR A 125 0.93 -17.24 -2.19
C THR A 125 -0.18 -18.02 -2.88
N ALA A 126 -1.25 -17.30 -3.25
CA ALA A 126 -2.32 -17.83 -4.07
C ALA A 126 -2.72 -16.76 -5.08
N ILE A 127 -2.63 -17.08 -6.37
CA ILE A 127 -3.14 -16.23 -7.45
C ILE A 127 -4.64 -16.50 -7.58
N LEU A 128 -5.45 -15.47 -7.38
CA LEU A 128 -6.91 -15.57 -7.45
C LEU A 128 -7.43 -15.18 -8.84
N ARG A 129 -6.84 -14.12 -9.42
CA ARG A 129 -7.17 -13.65 -10.77
C ARG A 129 -5.92 -13.19 -11.49
N GLN A 130 -5.89 -13.43 -12.80
CA GLN A 130 -4.73 -13.18 -13.64
C GLN A 130 -5.18 -12.70 -15.02
N ASN A 131 -4.43 -11.75 -15.58
CA ASN A 131 -4.61 -11.23 -16.93
C ASN A 131 -3.39 -11.61 -17.79
N GLY A 132 -3.45 -12.78 -18.44
CA GLY A 132 -2.30 -13.30 -19.20
C GLY A 132 -1.23 -13.97 -18.34
N PRO A 133 -0.05 -14.29 -18.89
CA PRO A 133 0.88 -15.25 -18.27
C PRO A 133 1.62 -14.73 -17.03
N ASN A 134 1.77 -13.42 -16.84
CA ASN A 134 2.55 -12.84 -15.74
C ASN A 134 1.91 -11.62 -15.04
N ALA A 135 0.70 -11.23 -15.43
CA ALA A 135 0.04 -10.05 -14.85
C ALA A 135 -1.05 -10.49 -13.87
N VAL A 136 -0.76 -10.41 -12.57
CA VAL A 136 -1.68 -10.88 -11.53
C VAL A 136 -2.66 -9.77 -11.17
N ILE A 137 -3.95 -9.94 -11.41
CA ILE A 137 -4.93 -8.94 -11.00
C ILE A 137 -5.10 -8.98 -9.49
N GLU A 138 -5.22 -10.18 -8.93
CA GLU A 138 -5.54 -10.37 -7.52
C GLU A 138 -4.81 -11.59 -6.96
N ALA A 139 -4.23 -11.42 -5.77
CA ALA A 139 -3.56 -12.48 -5.05
C ALA A 139 -3.74 -12.36 -3.54
N CYS A 140 -3.53 -13.49 -2.86
CA CYS A 140 -3.36 -13.55 -1.43
C CYS A 140 -1.94 -13.99 -1.09
N ILE A 141 -1.32 -13.33 -0.11
CA ILE A 141 -0.11 -13.79 0.58
C ILE A 141 -0.53 -14.14 2.01
N ARG A 142 -0.34 -15.40 2.41
CA ARG A 142 -0.56 -15.84 3.78
C ARG A 142 0.75 -15.97 4.51
N VAL A 143 0.80 -15.43 5.73
CA VAL A 143 1.93 -15.54 6.64
C VAL A 143 1.39 -15.94 8.00
N GLY A 144 1.68 -17.18 8.41
CA GLY A 144 1.03 -17.79 9.57
C GLY A 144 -0.50 -17.87 9.41
N ARG A 145 -1.25 -17.24 10.31
CA ARG A 145 -2.73 -17.20 10.28
C ARG A 145 -3.31 -16.00 9.53
N HIS A 146 -2.47 -15.08 9.10
CA HIS A 146 -2.87 -13.79 8.56
C HIS A 146 -2.88 -13.84 7.04
N GLU A 147 -3.88 -13.21 6.43
CA GLU A 147 -4.04 -13.10 4.99
C GLU A 147 -3.87 -11.65 4.55
N ILE A 148 -2.90 -11.43 3.66
CA ILE A 148 -2.70 -10.17 2.96
C ILE A 148 -3.32 -10.33 1.57
N ARG A 149 -4.37 -9.58 1.28
CA ARG A 149 -5.01 -9.54 -0.04
C ARG A 149 -4.47 -8.35 -0.82
N LEU A 150 -4.13 -8.60 -2.08
CA LEU A 150 -3.53 -7.64 -3.01
C LEU A 150 -4.38 -7.56 -4.27
N LEU A 151 -4.58 -6.34 -4.76
CA LEU A 151 -5.34 -6.07 -5.98
C LEU A 151 -4.63 -4.99 -6.82
N ALA A 152 -4.45 -5.23 -8.11
CA ALA A 152 -3.99 -4.25 -9.09
C ALA A 152 -5.11 -3.28 -9.44
N ALA A 153 -5.28 -2.24 -8.61
CA ALA A 153 -6.36 -1.27 -8.73
C ALA A 153 -6.01 0.04 -8.01
N GLU A 154 -6.81 1.06 -8.30
CA GLU A 154 -6.77 2.38 -7.66
C GLU A 154 -8.15 2.78 -7.14
N VAL A 155 -8.14 3.56 -6.07
CA VAL A 155 -9.34 4.16 -5.48
C VAL A 155 -9.51 5.57 -6.02
N TYR A 156 -10.64 5.79 -6.69
CA TYR A 156 -11.03 7.10 -7.23
C TYR A 156 -12.25 7.65 -6.51
N ASP A 157 -12.23 8.94 -6.16
CA ASP A 157 -13.46 9.65 -5.74
C ASP A 157 -14.29 10.02 -6.97
N ARG A 158 -15.54 9.55 -7.01
CA ARG A 158 -16.51 9.90 -8.06
C ARG A 158 -17.30 11.15 -7.72
N ALA A 159 -17.57 11.35 -6.44
CA ALA A 159 -18.34 12.47 -5.92
C ALA A 159 -18.28 12.45 -4.38
N THR A 160 -17.65 13.46 -3.79
CA THR A 160 -17.68 13.80 -2.35
C THR A 160 -17.86 12.60 -1.42
N GLY A 161 -16.83 11.77 -1.32
CA GLY A 161 -16.80 10.64 -0.39
C GLY A 161 -17.38 9.32 -0.91
N VAL A 162 -17.77 9.27 -2.19
CA VAL A 162 -18.13 8.03 -2.89
C VAL A 162 -16.92 7.56 -3.69
N PHE A 163 -16.29 6.50 -3.19
CA PHE A 163 -15.08 5.93 -3.76
C PHE A 163 -15.38 4.69 -4.60
N ASP A 164 -14.84 4.66 -5.81
CA ASP A 164 -14.82 3.51 -6.70
C ASP A 164 -13.45 2.85 -6.70
N ILE A 165 -13.43 1.54 -6.87
CA ILE A 165 -12.21 0.77 -7.13
C ILE A 165 -12.14 0.52 -8.63
N VAL A 166 -11.07 0.97 -9.26
CA VAL A 166 -10.82 0.81 -10.70
C VAL A 166 -9.63 -0.12 -10.89
N GLU A 167 -9.85 -1.27 -11.50
CA GLU A 167 -8.79 -2.24 -11.84
C GLU A 167 -8.00 -1.79 -13.07
N GLY A 168 -6.76 -2.26 -13.17
CA GLY A 168 -5.88 -1.93 -14.29
C GLY A 168 -5.29 -0.54 -14.18
N ASP A 169 -4.75 -0.24 -13.00
CA ASP A 169 -4.06 1.01 -12.69
C ASP A 169 -2.65 0.73 -12.12
N GLU A 170 -1.84 1.79 -11.96
CA GLU A 170 -0.46 1.72 -11.44
C GLU A 170 -0.39 1.58 -9.91
N SER A 171 -1.54 1.47 -9.26
CA SER A 171 -1.68 1.30 -7.81
C SER A 171 -1.91 -0.17 -7.39
N ILE A 172 -1.55 -0.43 -6.14
CA ILE A 172 -1.77 -1.69 -5.42
C ILE A 172 -2.70 -1.37 -4.24
N LEU A 173 -3.84 -2.05 -4.19
CA LEU A 173 -4.71 -2.04 -3.01
C LEU A 173 -4.38 -3.23 -2.11
N LEU A 174 -4.13 -2.94 -0.84
CA LEU A 174 -3.77 -3.94 0.17
C LEU A 174 -4.80 -4.01 1.30
N GLN A 175 -5.19 -5.24 1.65
CA GLN A 175 -5.99 -5.59 2.81
C GLN A 175 -5.24 -6.57 3.70
N LEU A 176 -5.41 -6.45 5.02
CA LEU A 176 -4.97 -7.43 6.00
C LEU A 176 -6.21 -7.99 6.71
N ASP A 177 -6.41 -9.30 6.61
CA ASP A 177 -7.54 -10.02 7.21
C ASP A 177 -8.91 -9.39 6.87
N GLY A 178 -9.05 -8.90 5.64
CA GLY A 178 -10.28 -8.26 5.13
C GLY A 178 -10.49 -6.81 5.57
N ALA A 179 -9.53 -6.19 6.27
CA ALA A 179 -9.59 -4.80 6.72
C ALA A 179 -8.40 -3.98 6.21
N ARG A 180 -8.51 -2.65 6.32
CA ARG A 180 -7.38 -1.76 6.09
C ARG A 180 -6.34 -1.94 7.21
N PRO A 181 -5.07 -2.25 6.89
CA PRO A 181 -4.02 -2.28 7.89
C PRO A 181 -3.88 -0.92 8.60
N GLY A 182 -3.70 -0.95 9.93
CA GLY A 182 -3.68 0.26 10.77
C GLY A 182 -4.96 0.54 11.58
N HIS A 183 -5.94 -0.37 11.60
CA HIS A 183 -7.13 -0.28 12.47
C HIS A 183 -6.98 -1.04 13.81
N LEU A 184 -5.83 -0.89 14.48
CA LEU A 184 -5.80 -1.12 15.93
C LEU A 184 -5.93 0.26 16.58
N PRO A 185 -6.97 0.52 17.40
CA PRO A 185 -6.96 1.72 18.21
C PRO A 185 -5.67 1.71 19.02
N GLN A 186 -4.92 2.81 18.96
CA GLN A 186 -3.81 3.04 19.88
C GLN A 186 -4.34 2.74 21.28
N GLN A 187 -3.89 1.63 21.88
CA GLN A 187 -3.99 1.48 23.31
C GLN A 187 -3.18 2.65 23.85
N THR A 188 -3.89 3.70 24.27
CA THR A 188 -3.30 4.73 25.11
C THR A 188 -2.70 3.97 26.27
N ALA A 189 -1.37 3.95 26.30
CA ALA A 189 -0.63 3.42 27.42
C ALA A 189 -1.16 4.16 28.65
N SER A 190 -1.98 3.48 29.44
CA SER A 190 -2.37 3.93 30.76
C SER A 190 -1.06 4.16 31.52
N SER A 191 -0.75 5.42 31.79
CA SER A 191 0.37 5.83 32.64
C SER A 191 0.38 4.97 33.88
N PRO A 192 1.53 4.38 34.27
CA PRO A 192 1.62 3.73 35.57
C PRO A 192 1.40 4.80 36.64
N ALA A 193 0.37 4.60 37.45
CA ALA A 193 0.08 5.42 38.61
C ALA A 193 1.34 5.54 39.47
N ALA A 194 1.78 6.77 39.71
CA ALA A 194 2.80 7.09 40.69
C ALA A 194 2.33 6.59 42.06
N SER A 195 2.87 5.46 42.50
CA SER A 195 2.76 4.99 43.87
C SER A 195 4.04 5.41 44.59
N GLY A 196 3.97 6.55 45.26
CA GLY A 196 5.11 7.12 45.94
C GLY A 196 4.70 8.10 47.01
N GLU A 197 4.06 7.60 48.07
CA GLU A 197 4.19 8.17 49.43
C GLU A 197 3.65 7.15 50.44
N ARG A 198 4.56 6.35 51.01
CA ARG A 198 4.35 5.73 52.32
C ARG A 198 5.16 6.54 53.32
N SER A 199 4.50 7.44 54.03
CA SER A 199 4.97 7.91 55.33
C SER A 199 4.53 6.89 56.39
N TYR A 200 5.46 6.47 57.23
CA TYR A 200 5.23 5.76 58.50
C TYR A 200 6.31 6.24 59.49
N PRO A 201 6.03 6.14 60.81
CA PRO A 201 5.93 7.24 61.76
C PRO A 201 7.26 7.82 62.26
#